data_AF-A0A7V4UZV9-F1
#
_entry.id   AF-A0A7V4UZV9-F1
#
_cell.length_a   1.000
_cell.length_b   1.000
_cell.length_c   1.000
_cell.angle_alpha   90.00
_cell.angle_beta   90.00
_cell.angle_gamma   90.00
#
_symmetry.space_group_name_H-M   'P 1'
#
loop_
_entity.id
_entity.type
_entity.pdbx_description
1 polymer ?
#
loop_
_entity_poly.entity_id
_entity_poly.type
_entity_poly.pdbx_seq_one_letter_code
_entity_poly.pdbx_strand_id
1 'polypeptide(L)' 'MATTPKAVALKYDQDNDRVPTVIAKGKGLIAERIMQKAGDFGIPLFKNELLADSLL' A
#
# COMPACT_ATOMS: atom_id res chain seq x y z
N MET A 1 9.10 -15.67 14.09
CA MET A 1 8.16 -14.58 14.39
C MET A 1 7.30 -14.38 13.16
N ALA A 2 5.98 -14.56 13.26
CA ALA A 2 5.10 -14.31 12.12
C ALA A 2 5.05 -12.80 11.87
N THR A 3 5.62 -12.34 10.75
CA THR A 3 5.56 -10.93 10.35
C THR A 3 4.14 -10.63 9.88
N THR A 4 3.40 -9.88 10.69
CA THR A 4 2.07 -9.41 10.33
C THR A 4 2.16 -8.63 9.02
N PRO A 5 1.42 -9.02 7.95
CA PRO A 5 1.51 -8.34 6.67
C PRO A 5 1.08 -6.88 6.81
N LYS A 6 1.75 -6.01 6.06
CA LYS A 6 1.55 -4.56 6.08
C LYS A 6 1.43 -4.10 4.64
N ALA A 7 0.45 -3.26 4.36
CA ALA A 7 0.25 -2.70 3.03
C ALA A 7 -0.20 -1.25 3.14
N VAL A 8 0.34 -0.43 2.25
CA VAL A 8 -0.02 0.99 2.09
C VAL A 8 -0.28 1.22 0.61
N ALA A 9 -1.45 1.77 0.30
CA ALA A 9 -1.83 2.17 -1.05
C ALA A 9 -1.54 3.66 -1.22
N LEU A 10 -0.70 3.97 -2.21
CA LEU A 10 -0.34 5.32 -2.59
C LEU A 10 -1.04 5.68 -3.90
N LYS A 11 -1.58 6.88 -3.97
CA LYS A 11 -2.08 7.49 -5.20
C LYS A 11 -1.23 8.70 -5.52
N TYR A 12 -0.81 8.80 -6.77
CA TYR A 12 -0.15 9.98 -7.27
C TYR A 12 -0.53 10.19 -8.74
N ASP A 13 -1.09 11.36 -9.02
CA ASP A 13 -1.35 11.85 -10.37
C ASP A 13 -0.37 13.00 -10.67
N GLN A 14 0.51 12.84 -11.65
CA GLN A 14 1.52 13.84 -11.97
C GLN A 14 0.93 15.16 -12.48
N ASP A 15 -0.25 15.12 -13.10
CA ASP A 15 -0.87 16.29 -13.72
C ASP A 15 -1.72 17.06 -12.71
N ASN A 16 -2.32 16.36 -11.74
CA ASN A 16 -3.29 16.93 -10.80
C ASN A 16 -2.77 17.04 -9.36
N ASP A 17 -1.86 16.16 -8.94
CA ASP A 17 -1.39 16.10 -7.56
C ASP A 17 0.01 16.74 -7.41
N ARG A 18 0.14 17.67 -6.46
CA ARG A 18 1.46 18.21 -6.08
C ARG A 18 2.36 17.21 -5.37
N VAL A 19 1.77 16.23 -4.67
CA VAL A 19 2.49 15.23 -3.88
C VAL A 19 1.74 13.89 -3.87
N PRO A 20 2.44 12.75 -3.73
CA PRO A 20 1.79 11.46 -3.51
C PRO A 20 0.97 11.46 -2.21
N THR A 21 -0.19 10.82 -2.24
CA THR A 21 -1.09 10.70 -1.10
C THR A 21 -1.32 9.25 -0.72
N VAL A 22 -1.42 8.99 0.59
CA VAL A 22 -1.81 7.68 1.10
C VAL A 22 -3.33 7.59 1.08
N ILE A 23 -3.87 6.67 0.30
CA ILE A 23 -5.33 6.47 0.18
C ILE A 23 -5.84 5.32 1.05
N ALA A 24 -4.97 4.36 1.39
CA ALA A 24 -5.29 3.28 2.31
C ALA A 24 -4.03 2.77 3.00
N LYS A 25 -4.17 2.31 4.24
CA LYS A 25 -3.11 1.60 4.97
C LYS A 25 -3.71 0.58 5.91
N GLY A 26 -3.01 -0.53 6.11
CA GLY A 26 -3.51 -1.62 6.94
C GLY A 26 -2.44 -2.61 7.36
N LYS A 27 -2.78 -3.38 8.41
CA LYS A 27 -1.99 -4.50 8.93
C LYS A 27 -2.85 -5.77 8.96
N GLY A 28 -2.23 -6.94 8.89
CA GLY A 28 -2.89 -8.24 8.96
C GLY A 28 -3.91 -8.42 7.83
N LEU A 29 -5.14 -8.80 8.19
CA LEU A 29 -6.23 -9.05 7.24
C LEU A 29 -6.55 -7.85 6.33
N ILE A 30 -6.39 -6.62 6.84
CA ILE A 30 -6.61 -5.42 6.00
C ILE A 30 -5.50 -5.29 4.95
N ALA A 31 -4.25 -5.59 5.30
CA ALA A 31 -3.14 -5.57 4.35
C ALA A 31 -3.34 -6.60 3.23
N GLU A 32 -3.79 -7.80 3.60
CA GLU A 32 -4.12 -8.87 2.64
C GLU A 32 -5.23 -8.45 1.67
N ARG A 33 -6.30 -7.82 2.18
CA ARG A 33 -7.39 -7.30 1.33
C ARG A 33 -6.91 -6.18 0.40
N ILE A 34 -6.00 -5.31 0.85
CA ILE A 34 -5.40 -4.26 0.01
C ILE A 34 -4.58 -4.91 -1.12
N MET A 35 -3.74 -5.90 -0.80
CA MET A 35 -2.93 -6.60 -1.80
C MET A 35 -3.78 -7.40 -2.79
N GLN A 36 -4.85 -8.05 -2.34
CA GLN A 36 -5.80 -8.73 -3.24
C GLN A 36 -6.44 -7.75 -4.22
N LYS A 37 -7.01 -6.65 -3.73
CA LYS A 37 -7.61 -5.62 -4.60
C LYS A 37 -6.57 -5.06 -5.58
N ALA A 38 -5.35 -4.81 -5.13
CA ALA A 38 -4.29 -4.36 -6.02
C ALA A 38 -4.06 -5.34 -7.18
N GLY A 39 -4.04 -6.65 -6.89
CA GLY A 39 -4.00 -7.69 -7.92
C GLY A 39 -5.20 -7.68 -8.87
N ASP A 40 -6.42 -7.59 -8.33
CA ASP A 40 -7.67 -7.58 -9.11
C ASP A 40 -7.76 -6.38 -10.07
N PHE A 41 -7.24 -5.22 -9.65
CA PHE A 41 -7.23 -3.98 -10.43
C PHE A 41 -5.94 -3.78 -11.25
N GLY A 42 -5.00 -4.71 -11.21
CA GLY A 42 -3.72 -4.60 -11.91
C GLY A 42 -2.81 -3.47 -11.39
N ILE A 43 -2.98 -3.06 -10.13
CA ILE A 43 -2.13 -2.07 -9.46
C ILE A 43 -0.79 -2.72 -9.11
N PRO A 44 0.36 -2.11 -9.46
CA PRO A 44 1.68 -2.66 -9.14
C PRO A 44 1.90 -2.74 -7.63
N LEU A 45 2.39 -3.90 -7.17
CA LEU A 45 2.76 -4.14 -5.78
C LEU A 45 4.27 -3.99 -5.60
N PHE A 46 4.68 -3.11 -4.69
CA PHE A 46 6.09 -2.89 -4.35
C PHE A 46 6.37 -3.35 -2.92
N LYS A 47 7.25 -4.34 -2.76
CA LYS A 47 7.62 -4.87 -1.44
C LYS A 47 8.83 -4.14 -0.88
N ASN A 48 8.60 -3.30 0.13
CA ASN A 48 9.66 -2.65 0.91
C ASN A 48 9.22 -2.52 2.37
N GLU A 49 9.92 -3.23 3.26
CA GLU A 49 9.56 -3.30 4.68
C GLU A 49 9.73 -1.96 5.40
N LEU A 50 10.86 -1.27 5.17
CA LEU A 50 11.15 0.02 5.82
C LEU A 50 10.15 1.11 5.38
N LEU A 51 9.81 1.12 4.10
CA LEU A 51 8.86 2.09 3.53
C LEU A 51 7.44 1.81 4.04
N ALA A 52 7.01 0.55 4.04
CA ALA A 52 5.71 0.17 4.58
C ALA A 52 5.58 0.55 6.06
N ASP A 53 6.66 0.40 6.85
CA ASP A 53 6.69 0.78 8.26
C ASP A 53 6.70 2.28 8.48
N SER A 54 7.37 3.05 7.61
CA SER A 54 7.45 4.51 7.72
C SER A 54 6.13 5.21 7.35
N LEU A 55 5.26 4.55 6.57
CA LEU A 55 3.99 5.10 6.09
C LEU A 55 2.77 4.64 6.92
N LEU A 56 2.98 3.75 7.89
CA LEU A 56 1.91 3.13 8.69
C LEU A 56 1.47 3.98 9.88
#